data_AF-A0A975TMR6-F1
#
_entry.id   AF-A0A975TMR6-F1
#
_cell.length_a   1.000
_cell.length_b   1.000
_cell.length_c   1.000
_cell.angle_alpha   90.00
_cell.angle_beta   90.00
_cell.angle_gamma   90.00
#
_symmetry.space_group_name_H-M   'P 1'
#
loop_
_entity.id
_entity.type
_entity.pdbx_description
1 polymer ?
#
loop_
_entity_poly.entity_id
_entity_poly.type
_entity_poly.pdbx_seq_one_letter_code
_entity_poly.pdbx_strand_id
1 'polypeptide(L)'
;MSTVSLSDGASLRVRIERGLTGDAVFHERNANNPSGGGRIYWRGERLYLMFNDELLAMQDPRFEFAVSEADAAEKALAFFVQCAEGCIAHAAEWGIPVEQCYSQTPL
;
A
#
# COMPACT_ATOMS: atom_id res chain seq x y z
N MET A 1 -7.48 -8.46 -11.07
CA MET A 1 -6.63 -7.65 -10.17
C MET A 1 -5.39 -7.26 -10.93
N SER A 2 -5.16 -5.96 -11.07
CA SER A 2 -4.03 -5.42 -11.84
C SER A 2 -2.73 -5.59 -11.04
N THR A 3 -1.68 -6.04 -11.72
CA THR A 3 -0.31 -6.08 -11.20
C THR A 3 0.47 -5.00 -11.90
N VAL A 4 1.24 -4.22 -11.14
CA VAL A 4 2.09 -3.13 -11.63
C VAL A 4 3.55 -3.53 -11.44
N SER A 5 4.41 -3.14 -12.39
CA SER A 5 5.86 -3.27 -12.24
C SER A 5 6.41 -1.97 -11.65
N LEU A 6 7.23 -2.08 -10.61
CA LEU A 6 7.96 -0.99 -9.99
C LEU A 6 9.22 -0.67 -10.81
N SER A 7 9.87 0.45 -10.51
CA SER A 7 11.05 0.93 -11.24
C SER A 7 12.26 -0.01 -11.19
N ASP A 8 12.37 -0.85 -10.16
CA ASP A 8 13.39 -1.89 -10.01
C ASP A 8 12.99 -3.23 -10.66
N GLY A 9 11.82 -3.30 -11.31
CA GLY A 9 11.27 -4.50 -11.94
C GLY A 9 10.48 -5.41 -10.99
N ALA A 10 10.38 -5.09 -9.70
CA ALA A 10 9.57 -5.83 -8.76
C ALA A 10 8.07 -5.67 -9.07
N SER A 11 7.28 -6.69 -8.76
CA SER A 11 5.83 -6.65 -8.98
C SER A 11 5.08 -6.21 -7.72
N LEU A 12 4.08 -5.34 -7.89
CA LEU A 12 3.15 -4.94 -6.84
C LEU A 12 1.71 -5.18 -7.28
N ARG A 13 0.89 -5.73 -6.39
CA ARG A 13 -0.56 -5.85 -6.59
C ARG A 13 -1.31 -5.71 -5.26
N VAL A 14 -2.62 -5.52 -5.36
CA VAL A 14 -3.51 -5.47 -4.19
C VAL A 14 -4.37 -6.73 -4.14
N ARG A 15 -4.43 -7.36 -2.97
CA ARG A 15 -5.44 -8.39 -2.65
C ARG A 15 -6.57 -7.71 -1.87
N ILE A 16 -7.80 -7.90 -2.33
CA ILE A 16 -9.00 -7.34 -1.70
C ILE A 16 -9.62 -8.40 -0.78
N GLU A 17 -9.92 -7.99 0.44
CA GLU A 17 -10.69 -8.75 1.42
C GLU A 17 -11.98 -7.98 1.72
N ARG A 18 -13.12 -8.54 1.33
CA ARG A 18 -14.42 -7.86 1.43
C ARG A 18 -15.09 -8.16 2.75
N GLY A 19 -15.53 -7.12 3.44
CA GLY A 19 -16.33 -7.19 4.64
C GLY A 19 -17.81 -7.44 4.34
N LEU A 20 -18.54 -7.90 5.35
CA LEU A 20 -19.96 -8.23 5.23
C LEU A 20 -20.85 -6.99 5.07
N THR A 21 -20.33 -5.80 5.40
CA THR A 21 -21.10 -4.55 5.39
C THR A 21 -20.77 -3.64 4.20
N GLY A 22 -20.13 -4.21 3.15
CA GLY A 22 -19.70 -3.47 1.97
C GLY A 22 -18.39 -2.70 2.15
N ASP A 23 -17.74 -2.84 3.30
CA ASP A 23 -16.39 -2.40 3.57
C ASP A 23 -15.36 -3.36 2.95
N ALA A 24 -14.10 -2.90 2.81
CA ALA A 24 -13.03 -3.74 2.28
C ALA A 24 -11.67 -3.41 2.88
N VAL A 25 -10.80 -4.41 2.96
CA VAL A 25 -9.37 -4.26 3.28
C VAL A 25 -8.55 -4.58 2.03
N PHE A 26 -7.67 -3.66 1.68
CA PHE A 26 -6.72 -3.76 0.58
C PHE A 26 -5.34 -4.11 1.15
N HIS A 27 -4.88 -5.30 0.82
CA HIS A 27 -3.60 -5.84 1.28
C HIS A 27 -2.56 -5.66 0.18
N GLU A 28 -1.49 -4.93 0.47
CA GLU A 28 -0.34 -4.85 -0.42
C GLU A 28 0.33 -6.23 -0.57
N ARG A 29 0.65 -6.57 -1.82
CA ARG A 29 1.49 -7.71 -2.18
C ARG A 29 2.62 -7.18 -3.05
N ASN A 30 3.74 -6.88 -2.39
CA ASN A 30 4.94 -6.32 -2.98
C ASN A 30 6.06 -7.37 -2.93
N ALA A 31 6.71 -7.64 -4.06
CA ALA A 31 7.78 -8.63 -4.14
C ALA A 31 9.02 -8.25 -3.30
N ASN A 32 9.26 -6.95 -3.07
CA ASN A 32 10.34 -6.45 -2.22
C ASN A 32 10.04 -6.55 -0.71
N ASN A 33 8.78 -6.78 -0.34
CA ASN A 33 8.37 -6.98 1.06
C ASN A 33 7.39 -8.17 1.18
N PRO A 34 7.89 -9.41 1.10
CA PRO A 34 7.05 -10.61 1.14
C PRO A 34 6.36 -10.82 2.51
N SER A 35 7.00 -10.36 3.59
CA SER A 35 6.58 -10.53 4.99
C SER A 35 5.33 -9.73 5.36
N GLY A 36 5.02 -8.66 4.62
CA GLY A 36 3.79 -7.92 4.86
C GLY A 36 3.92 -6.47 4.45
N GLY A 37 3.26 -6.16 3.33
CA GLY A 37 3.03 -4.80 2.90
C GLY A 37 1.86 -4.15 3.64
N GLY A 38 1.72 -2.83 3.44
CA GLY A 38 0.70 -2.01 4.07
C GLY A 38 -0.73 -2.52 3.84
N ARG A 39 -1.63 -2.06 4.71
CA ARG A 39 -3.06 -2.37 4.61
C ARG A 39 -3.85 -1.06 4.62
N ILE A 40 -4.81 -0.98 3.71
CA ILE A 40 -5.75 0.14 3.65
C ILE A 40 -7.16 -0.40 3.89
N TYR A 41 -7.87 0.19 4.83
CA TYR A 41 -9.28 -0.09 5.10
C TYR A 41 -10.16 0.95 4.40
N TRP A 42 -11.25 0.52 3.79
CA TRP A 42 -12.23 1.40 3.16
C TRP A 42 -13.61 1.19 3.76
N ARG A 43 -14.23 2.27 4.21
CA ARG A 43 -15.56 2.28 4.81
C ARG A 43 -16.25 3.62 4.58
N GLY A 44 -17.51 3.57 4.16
CA GLY A 44 -18.35 4.78 4.02
C GLY A 44 -17.68 5.84 3.12
N GLU A 45 -17.04 5.40 2.04
CA GLU A 45 -16.27 6.20 1.08
C GLU A 45 -14.87 6.67 1.52
N ARG A 46 -14.51 6.55 2.79
CA ARG A 46 -13.19 7.00 3.28
C ARG A 46 -12.18 5.85 3.34
N LEU A 47 -10.92 6.16 3.02
CA LEU A 47 -9.78 5.27 3.12
C LEU A 47 -8.96 5.55 4.39
N TYR A 48 -8.49 4.48 5.03
CA TYR A 48 -7.75 4.52 6.28
C TYR A 48 -6.51 3.64 6.17
N LEU A 49 -5.34 4.16 6.55
CA LEU A 49 -4.15 3.36 6.75
C LEU A 49 -4.30 2.55 8.05
N MET A 50 -4.04 1.24 7.98
CA MET A 50 -3.94 0.42 9.19
C MET A 50 -2.48 0.42 9.66
N PHE A 51 -2.22 0.97 10.84
CA PHE A 51 -0.87 1.06 11.40
C PHE A 51 -0.93 0.89 12.92
N ASN A 52 -0.10 0.00 13.48
CA ASN A 52 -0.04 -0.29 14.94
C ASN A 52 -1.42 -0.46 15.59
N ASP A 53 -2.28 -1.29 15.00
CA ASP A 53 -3.67 -1.56 15.43
C ASP A 53 -4.63 -0.36 15.40
N GLU A 54 -4.20 0.77 14.83
CA GLU A 54 -5.02 1.96 14.62
C GLU A 54 -5.46 2.10 13.17
N LEU A 55 -6.59 2.80 12.98
CA LEU A 55 -7.08 3.26 11.69
C LEU A 55 -6.82 4.75 11.57
N LEU A 56 -5.82 5.11 10.77
CA LEU A 56 -5.46 6.50 10.50
C LEU A 56 -6.12 6.95 9.21
N ALA A 57 -7.01 7.94 9.28
CA ALA A 57 -7.65 8.49 8.09
C ALA A 57 -6.58 9.07 7.15
N MET A 58 -6.60 8.65 5.88
CA MET A 58 -5.68 9.19 4.88
C MET A 58 -5.99 10.68 4.67
N GLN A 59 -4.96 11.53 4.69
CA GLN A 59 -5.11 12.99 4.59
C GLN A 59 -4.73 13.54 3.20
N ASP A 60 -4.13 12.72 2.34
CA ASP A 60 -3.82 13.12 0.96
C ASP A 60 -5.10 13.07 0.13
N PRO A 61 -5.55 14.19 -0.49
CA PRO A 61 -6.80 14.22 -1.25
C PRO A 61 -6.88 13.19 -2.39
N ARG A 62 -5.74 12.73 -2.92
CA ARG A 62 -5.69 11.69 -3.95
C ARG A 62 -6.15 10.33 -3.42
N PHE A 63 -5.96 10.09 -2.13
CA PHE A 63 -6.16 8.80 -1.48
C PHE A 63 -7.13 8.86 -0.30
N GLU A 64 -7.74 10.01 0.01
CA GLU A 64 -8.64 10.15 1.16
C GLU A 64 -10.00 9.47 0.95
N PHE A 65 -10.58 9.66 -0.23
CA PHE A 65 -11.92 9.18 -0.56
C PHE A 65 -11.95 8.32 -1.81
N ALA A 66 -12.88 7.35 -1.81
CA ALA A 66 -13.21 6.49 -2.92
C ALA A 66 -14.71 6.18 -2.95
N VAL A 67 -15.35 6.36 -4.11
CA VAL A 67 -16.82 6.24 -4.26
C VAL A 67 -17.28 4.81 -4.52
N SER A 68 -16.36 3.87 -4.73
CA SER A 68 -16.64 2.46 -4.98
C SER A 68 -15.47 1.58 -4.56
N GLU A 69 -15.70 0.27 -4.45
CA GLU A 69 -14.62 -0.69 -4.16
C GLU A 69 -13.54 -0.68 -5.25
N ALA A 70 -13.93 -0.53 -6.51
CA ALA A 70 -12.98 -0.49 -7.64
C ALA A 70 -12.07 0.75 -7.56
N ASP A 71 -12.66 1.92 -7.31
CA ASP A 71 -11.93 3.18 -7.07
C ASP A 71 -11.02 3.08 -5.84
N ALA A 72 -11.53 2.47 -4.76
CA ALA A 72 -10.75 2.23 -3.55
C ALA A 72 -9.55 1.30 -3.81
N ALA A 73 -9.73 0.26 -4.65
CA ALA A 73 -8.65 -0.64 -5.04
C ALA A 73 -7.58 0.07 -5.89
N GLU A 74 -7.99 0.93 -6.83
CA GLU A 74 -7.08 1.72 -7.67
C GLU A 74 -6.28 2.72 -6.84
N LYS A 75 -6.95 3.44 -5.92
CA LYS A 75 -6.29 4.39 -5.01
C LYS A 75 -5.36 3.70 -4.03
N ALA A 76 -5.76 2.56 -3.46
CA ALA A 76 -4.90 1.77 -2.60
C ALA A 76 -3.66 1.28 -3.36
N LEU A 77 -3.83 0.77 -4.58
CA LEU A 77 -2.72 0.35 -5.45
C LEU A 77 -1.77 1.52 -5.73
N ALA A 78 -2.30 2.69 -6.12
CA ALA A 78 -1.51 3.88 -6.40
C ALA A 78 -0.74 4.39 -5.17
N PHE A 79 -1.36 4.35 -3.99
CA PHE A 79 -0.68 4.69 -2.73
C PHE A 79 0.47 3.73 -2.43
N PHE A 80 0.24 2.42 -2.52
CA PHE A 80 1.29 1.43 -2.28
C PHE A 80 2.43 1.54 -3.29
N VAL A 81 2.15 1.79 -4.57
CA VAL A 81 3.17 2.10 -5.58
C VAL A 81 3.98 3.33 -5.17
N GLN A 82 3.33 4.43 -4.79
CA GLN A 82 4.03 5.64 -4.36
C GLN A 82 4.97 5.36 -3.17
N CYS A 83 4.50 4.61 -2.16
CA CYS A 83 5.34 4.23 -1.02
C CYS A 83 6.51 3.34 -1.43
N ALA A 84 6.26 2.33 -2.28
CA ALA A 84 7.30 1.41 -2.73
C ALA A 84 8.37 2.10 -3.57
N GLU A 85 7.98 2.99 -4.49
CA GLU A 85 8.91 3.81 -5.26
C GLU A 85 9.73 4.75 -4.35
N GLY A 86 9.13 5.28 -3.28
CA GLY A 86 9.86 6.03 -2.26
C GLY A 86 10.95 5.19 -1.57
N CYS A 87 10.65 3.94 -1.22
CA CYS A 87 11.64 3.01 -0.66
C CYS A 87 12.75 2.67 -1.65
N ILE A 88 12.42 2.43 -2.93
CA ILE A 88 13.40 2.16 -3.98
C ILE A 88 14.34 3.35 -4.18
N ALA A 89 13.78 4.56 -4.28
CA ALA A 89 14.57 5.78 -4.43
C ALA A 89 15.51 6.00 -3.24
N HIS A 90 15.02 5.82 -2.00
CA HIS A 90 15.83 5.89 -0.81
C HIS A 90 16.95 4.84 -0.82
N ALA A 91 16.64 3.57 -1.11
CA ALA A 91 17.63 2.51 -1.14
C ALA A 91 18.76 2.80 -2.13
N ALA A 92 18.41 3.33 -3.32
CA ALA A 92 19.37 3.76 -4.34
C ALA A 92 20.23 4.94 -3.87
N GLU A 93 19.64 5.94 -3.22
CA GLU A 93 20.36 7.10 -2.69
C GLU A 93 21.41 6.69 -1.63
N TRP A 94 21.05 5.74 -0.77
CA TRP A 94 21.88 5.29 0.35
C TRP A 94 22.77 4.09 0.01
N GLY A 95 22.66 3.53 -1.21
CA GLY A 95 23.44 2.37 -1.65
C GLY A 95 23.13 1.09 -0.86
N ILE A 96 21.92 0.93 -0.36
CA ILE A 96 21.47 -0.24 0.41
C ILE A 96 20.51 -1.12 -0.43
N PRO A 97 20.36 -2.42 -0.10
CA PRO A 97 19.30 -3.25 -0.67
C PRO A 97 17.91 -2.72 -0.32
N VAL A 98 16.98 -2.75 -1.28
CA VAL A 98 15.61 -2.23 -1.13
C VAL A 98 14.85 -2.93 0.01
N GLU A 99 15.09 -4.22 0.22
CA GLU A 99 14.48 -5.01 1.28
C GLU A 99 14.81 -4.47 2.68
N GLN A 100 15.94 -3.78 2.85
CA GLN A 100 16.31 -3.18 4.14
C GLN A 100 15.40 -2.02 4.53
N CYS A 101 14.83 -1.28 3.56
CA CYS A 101 13.84 -0.23 3.83
C CYS A 101 12.55 -0.77 4.47
N TYR A 102 12.29 -2.07 4.37
CA TYR A 102 11.12 -2.73 4.95
C TYR A 102 11.42 -3.50 6.24
N SER A 103 12.69 -3.57 6.64
CA SER A 103 13.10 -4.26 7.86
C SER A 103 12.85 -3.37 9.08
N GLN A 104 12.27 -3.93 10.15
CA GLN A 104 12.09 -3.22 11.43
C GLN A 104 13.39 -3.10 12.24
N THR A 105 14.54 -3.44 11.65
CA THR A 105 15.83 -3.32 12.33
C THR A 105 16.35 -1.92 12.05
N PRO A 106 16.52 -1.05 13.06
CA PRO A 106 17.13 0.26 12.84
C PRO A 106 18.54 0.05 12.28
N LEU A 107 18.90 0.84 11.25
CA LEU A 107 20.28 1.02 10.83
C LEU A 107 21.12 1.59 11.98
#